data_AF-A0A3S0BS38-F1
#
_entry.id   AF-A0A3S0BS38-F1
#
_cell.length_a   1.000
_cell.length_b   1.000
_cell.length_c   1.000
_cell.angle_alpha   90.00
_cell.angle_beta   90.00
_cell.angle_gamma   90.00
#
_symmetry.space_group_name_H-M   'P 1'
#
loop_
_entity.id
_entity.type
_entity.pdbx_description
1 polymer ?
#
loop_
_entity_poly.entity_id
_entity_poly.type
_entity_poly.pdbx_seq_one_letter_code
_entity_poly.pdbx_strand_id
1 'polypeptide(L)'
;MKTRNEQMAMRDAVARGRPYRPEVEISRTQSWASIVVRQTGLTLRELDRRCGAPGSGQWSKYLRGHSSPTAEKLAQIERIAPGTSRYYDSPFWDFLDPGSLGERNPRKLYEWLDESLGTIFLLAEPPDVLFWRVPHQVHNDLKLIFTSKSAFMKPFDTVAALLALTHESVVTQNFEGFAHCAVTWRRLCTQIDNDPKLSEGLWSAMPEDLIFKFADRIDEIYESYELGA
;
A
#
# COMPACT_ATOMS: atom_id res chain seq x y z
N MET A 1 -9.07 10.52 -12.47
CA MET A 1 -9.04 11.90 -13.01
C MET A 1 -7.77 12.55 -12.46
N LYS A 2 -6.78 12.97 -13.27
CA LYS A 2 -5.47 13.45 -12.72
C LYS A 2 -5.65 14.74 -11.93
N THR A 3 -5.09 14.81 -10.73
CA THR A 3 -5.22 15.99 -9.87
C THR A 3 -4.52 17.21 -10.51
N ARG A 4 -4.96 18.42 -10.18
CA ARG A 4 -4.36 19.67 -10.71
C ARG A 4 -2.85 19.74 -10.44
N ASN A 5 -2.40 19.20 -9.31
CA ASN A 5 -1.00 19.14 -8.92
C ASN A 5 -0.20 18.14 -9.79
N GLU A 6 -0.77 16.98 -10.10
CA GLU A 6 -0.14 16.02 -11.03
C GLU A 6 -0.02 16.58 -12.45
N GLN A 7 -1.02 17.34 -12.90
CA GLN A 7 -0.99 17.99 -14.22
C GLN A 7 0.10 19.07 -14.29
N MET A 8 0.31 19.85 -13.23
CA MET A 8 1.41 20.81 -13.14
C MET A 8 2.77 20.12 -13.09
N ALA A 9 2.94 19.10 -12.24
CA ALA A 9 4.18 18.33 -12.16
C ALA A 9 4.53 17.63 -13.49
N MET A 10 3.53 17.15 -14.22
CA MET A 10 3.70 16.57 -15.56
C MET A 10 4.20 17.61 -16.56
N ARG A 11 3.64 18.82 -16.54
CA ARG A 11 4.07 19.92 -17.42
C ARG A 11 5.52 20.35 -17.12
N ASP A 12 5.89 20.45 -15.85
CA ASP A 12 7.23 20.85 -15.44
C ASP A 12 8.30 19.79 -15.71
N ALA A 13 7.94 18.51 -15.67
CA ALA A 13 8.83 17.41 -16.03
C ALA A 13 9.10 17.39 -17.54
N VAL A 14 8.05 17.52 -18.34
CA VAL A 14 8.14 17.57 -19.81
C VAL A 14 8.95 18.79 -20.25
N ALA A 15 8.76 19.96 -19.63
CA ALA A 15 9.53 21.17 -19.91
C ALA A 15 11.04 21.00 -19.64
N ARG A 16 11.42 20.10 -18.75
CA ARG A 16 12.82 19.78 -18.41
C ARG A 16 13.38 18.58 -19.18
N GLY A 17 12.64 18.05 -20.16
CA GLY A 17 13.06 16.90 -20.97
C GLY A 17 13.15 15.58 -20.20
N ARG A 18 12.53 15.49 -19.02
CA ARG A 18 12.51 14.27 -18.19
C ARG A 18 11.15 13.58 -18.32
N PRO A 19 11.11 12.24 -18.41
CA PRO A 19 9.84 11.52 -18.34
C PRO A 19 9.16 11.77 -16.99
N TYR A 20 7.91 12.22 -17.02
CA TYR A 20 7.09 12.36 -15.81
C TYR A 20 6.82 10.98 -15.20
N ARG A 21 6.95 10.88 -13.87
CA ARG A 21 6.61 9.67 -13.11
C ARG A 21 5.62 10.03 -12.01
N PRO A 22 4.48 9.31 -11.91
CA PRO A 22 3.55 9.49 -10.80
C PRO A 22 4.23 9.20 -9.46
N GLU A 23 3.81 9.91 -8.41
CA GLU A 23 4.37 9.72 -7.06
C GLU A 23 4.16 8.30 -6.56
N VAL A 24 2.96 7.74 -6.76
CA VAL A 24 2.64 6.34 -6.45
C VAL A 24 3.64 5.37 -7.09
N GLU A 25 4.05 5.62 -8.34
CA GLU A 25 5.01 4.76 -9.03
C GLU A 25 6.43 4.85 -8.46
N ILE A 26 6.82 6.04 -8.02
CA ILE A 26 8.10 6.30 -7.35
C ILE A 26 8.12 5.53 -6.03
N SER A 27 7.13 5.75 -5.16
CA SER A 27 7.04 5.11 -3.84
C SER A 27 6.91 3.59 -3.96
N ARG A 28 6.13 3.10 -4.94
CA ARG A 28 6.01 1.68 -5.27
C ARG A 28 7.35 1.03 -5.60
N THR A 29 8.12 1.68 -6.47
CA THR A 29 9.46 1.21 -6.84
C THR A 29 10.38 1.19 -5.63
N GLN A 30 10.41 2.27 -4.84
CA GLN A 30 11.30 2.40 -3.69
C GLN A 30 10.98 1.38 -2.60
N SER A 31 9.69 1.18 -2.32
CA SER A 31 9.20 0.22 -1.35
C SER A 31 9.58 -1.20 -1.76
N TRP A 32 9.25 -1.60 -3.01
CA TRP A 32 9.62 -2.90 -3.54
C TRP A 32 11.14 -3.13 -3.52
N ALA A 33 11.93 -2.14 -3.96
CA ALA A 33 13.38 -2.21 -3.93
C ALA A 33 13.93 -2.48 -2.52
N SER A 34 13.39 -1.76 -1.54
CA SER A 34 13.77 -1.90 -0.14
C SER A 34 13.41 -3.27 0.41
N ILE A 35 12.23 -3.81 0.06
CA ILE A 35 11.81 -5.17 0.42
C ILE A 35 12.80 -6.19 -0.13
N VAL A 36 13.17 -6.10 -1.42
CA VAL A 36 14.09 -7.05 -2.04
C VAL A 36 15.45 -7.04 -1.35
N VAL A 37 16.00 -5.86 -1.05
CA VAL A 37 17.28 -5.74 -0.33
C VAL A 37 17.19 -6.40 1.05
N ARG A 38 16.11 -6.14 1.80
CA ARG A 38 15.91 -6.68 3.15
C ARG A 38 15.70 -8.19 3.16
N GLN A 39 14.87 -8.72 2.26
CA GLN A 39 14.59 -10.16 2.20
C GLN A 39 15.79 -10.97 1.73
N THR A 40 16.59 -10.44 0.81
CA THR A 40 17.75 -11.15 0.28
C THR A 40 19.01 -10.98 1.13
N GLY A 41 19.13 -9.88 1.88
CA GLY A 41 20.35 -9.50 2.60
C GLY A 41 21.55 -9.19 1.69
N LEU A 42 21.32 -9.07 0.37
CA LEU A 42 22.37 -8.86 -0.61
C LEU A 42 22.73 -7.39 -0.77
N THR A 43 23.99 -7.11 -1.07
CA THR A 43 24.41 -5.76 -1.44
C THR A 43 23.85 -5.36 -2.81
N LEU A 44 23.72 -4.06 -3.06
CA LEU A 44 23.22 -3.56 -4.35
C LEU A 44 24.05 -4.07 -5.54
N ARG A 45 25.37 -4.19 -5.36
CA ARG A 45 26.28 -4.71 -6.40
C ARG A 45 26.06 -6.19 -6.68
N GLU A 46 25.78 -7.00 -5.66
CA GLU A 46 25.48 -8.42 -5.83
C GLU A 46 24.15 -8.63 -6.51
N LEU A 47 23.14 -7.84 -6.15
CA LEU A 47 21.86 -7.88 -6.79
C LEU A 47 21.94 -7.44 -8.27
N ASP A 48 22.67 -6.36 -8.58
CA ASP A 48 22.95 -5.95 -9.97
C ASP A 48 23.62 -7.09 -10.75
N ARG A 49 24.58 -7.80 -10.15
CA ARG A 49 25.27 -8.96 -10.73
C ARG A 49 24.32 -10.13 -10.98
N ARG A 50 23.51 -10.52 -9.99
CA ARG A 50 22.51 -11.60 -10.12
C ARG A 50 21.43 -11.26 -11.15
N CYS A 51 21.18 -9.97 -11.36
CA CYS A 51 20.29 -9.45 -12.38
C CYS A 51 20.92 -9.30 -13.77
N GLY A 52 22.17 -9.78 -13.98
CA GLY A 52 22.86 -9.67 -15.26
C GLY A 52 23.21 -8.24 -15.67
N ALA A 53 23.25 -7.30 -14.71
CA ALA A 53 23.54 -5.88 -14.93
C ALA A 53 24.68 -5.38 -14.02
N PRO A 54 25.84 -6.08 -13.94
CA PRO A 54 26.91 -5.73 -13.01
C PRO A 54 27.42 -4.31 -13.26
N GLY A 55 27.51 -3.50 -12.21
CA GLY A 55 28.02 -2.13 -12.28
C GLY A 55 27.06 -1.10 -12.89
N SER A 56 25.84 -1.49 -13.24
CA SER A 56 24.84 -0.58 -13.83
C SER A 56 24.30 0.46 -12.84
N GLY A 57 24.41 0.19 -11.53
CA GLY A 57 23.81 1.01 -10.48
C GLY A 57 22.29 1.00 -10.53
N GLN A 58 21.69 -0.02 -11.16
CA GLN A 58 20.25 -0.12 -11.40
C GLN A 58 19.47 -0.15 -10.09
N TRP A 59 19.94 -0.89 -9.09
CA TRP A 59 19.28 -0.88 -7.78
C TRP A 59 19.32 0.46 -7.06
N SER A 60 20.41 1.20 -7.18
CA SER A 60 20.50 2.55 -6.61
C SER A 60 19.46 3.48 -7.25
N LYS A 61 19.22 3.33 -8.56
CA LYS A 61 18.15 4.06 -9.26
C LYS A 61 16.76 3.65 -8.77
N TYR A 62 16.52 2.37 -8.50
CA TYR A 62 15.24 1.91 -7.96
C TYR A 62 14.97 2.40 -6.53
N LEU A 63 15.97 2.33 -5.62
CA LEU A 63 15.86 2.86 -4.26
C LEU A 63 15.64 4.38 -4.21
N ARG A 64 16.08 5.10 -5.24
CA ARG A 64 15.82 6.54 -5.41
C ARG A 64 14.56 6.84 -6.21
N GLY A 65 13.83 5.81 -6.66
CA GLY A 65 12.65 5.98 -7.51
C GLY A 65 12.94 6.70 -8.83
N HIS A 66 14.14 6.51 -9.39
CA HIS A 66 14.57 7.10 -10.67
C HIS A 66 14.33 6.20 -11.89
N SER A 67 14.12 4.90 -11.69
CA SER A 67 13.67 3.95 -12.73
C SER A 67 12.55 3.03 -12.21
N SER A 68 11.81 2.35 -13.09
CA SER A 68 10.90 1.24 -12.74
C SER A 68 11.50 -0.09 -13.18
N PRO A 69 11.25 -1.20 -12.48
CA PRO A 69 11.58 -2.52 -13.01
C PRO A 69 10.74 -2.84 -14.26
N THR A 70 11.32 -3.58 -15.19
CA THR A 70 10.55 -4.20 -16.29
C THR A 70 9.93 -5.51 -15.79
N ALA A 71 8.94 -6.04 -16.53
CA ALA A 71 8.32 -7.32 -16.20
C ALA A 71 9.36 -8.45 -16.15
N GLU A 72 10.36 -8.45 -17.05
CA GLU A 72 11.45 -9.43 -17.04
C GLU A 72 12.30 -9.30 -15.78
N LYS A 73 12.54 -8.07 -15.29
CA LYS A 73 13.31 -7.84 -14.08
C LYS A 73 12.54 -8.30 -12.84
N LEU A 74 11.24 -8.03 -12.76
CA LEU A 74 10.37 -8.55 -11.70
C LEU A 74 10.41 -10.08 -11.67
N ALA A 75 10.22 -10.74 -12.82
CA ALA A 75 10.28 -12.21 -12.92
C ALA A 75 11.66 -12.78 -12.55
N GLN A 76 12.75 -12.08 -12.85
CA GLN A 76 14.09 -12.48 -12.44
C GLN A 76 14.30 -12.37 -10.93
N ILE A 77 13.82 -11.28 -10.33
CA ILE A 77 13.90 -11.07 -8.87
C ILE A 77 13.00 -12.05 -8.13
N GLU A 78 11.83 -12.38 -8.64
CA GLU A 78 10.93 -13.38 -8.04
C GLU A 78 11.61 -14.75 -7.85
N ARG A 79 12.54 -15.12 -8.76
CA ARG A 79 13.34 -16.35 -8.60
C ARG A 79 14.41 -16.25 -7.49
N ILE A 80 14.83 -15.04 -7.14
CA ILE A 80 15.87 -14.77 -6.14
C ILE A 80 15.25 -14.51 -4.76
N ALA A 81 14.11 -13.82 -4.73
CA ALA A 81 13.34 -13.42 -3.58
C ALA A 81 11.85 -13.66 -3.85
N PRO A 82 11.36 -14.91 -3.68
CA PRO A 82 9.97 -15.25 -3.93
C PRO A 82 9.00 -14.44 -3.06
N GLY A 83 7.87 -14.05 -3.64
CA GLY A 83 6.83 -13.24 -3.02
C GLY A 83 7.03 -11.73 -3.14
N THR A 84 8.16 -11.26 -3.66
CA THR A 84 8.41 -9.81 -3.78
C THR A 84 7.59 -9.13 -4.86
N SER A 85 7.29 -9.85 -5.96
CA SER A 85 6.45 -9.32 -7.05
C SER A 85 5.03 -9.02 -6.58
N ARG A 86 4.48 -9.83 -5.65
CA ARG A 86 3.15 -9.62 -5.06
C ARG A 86 2.98 -8.22 -4.47
N TYR A 87 4.03 -7.66 -3.85
CA TYR A 87 3.97 -6.31 -3.29
C TYR A 87 4.00 -5.24 -4.38
N TYR A 88 4.77 -5.43 -5.46
CA TYR A 88 4.85 -4.46 -6.56
C TYR A 88 3.54 -4.43 -7.39
N ASP A 89 2.93 -5.59 -7.60
CA ASP A 89 1.70 -5.74 -8.39
C ASP A 89 0.43 -5.63 -7.55
N SER A 90 0.55 -5.28 -6.27
CA SER A 90 -0.58 -5.20 -5.35
C SER A 90 -1.60 -4.13 -5.77
N PRO A 91 -2.92 -4.39 -5.67
CA PRO A 91 -3.93 -3.36 -5.78
C PRO A 91 -3.80 -2.29 -4.67
N PHE A 92 -3.06 -2.54 -3.59
CA PHE A 92 -2.73 -1.55 -2.55
C PHE A 92 -2.37 -0.16 -3.10
N TRP A 93 -1.50 -0.10 -4.11
CA TRP A 93 -1.00 1.15 -4.68
C TRP A 93 -2.09 2.02 -5.29
N ASP A 94 -3.09 1.37 -5.87
CA ASP A 94 -4.21 2.00 -6.53
C ASP A 94 -5.18 2.64 -5.53
N PHE A 95 -5.27 2.10 -4.32
CA PHE A 95 -6.18 2.53 -3.25
C PHE A 95 -5.53 3.50 -2.27
N LEU A 96 -4.19 3.54 -2.22
CA LEU A 96 -3.42 4.47 -1.38
C LEU A 96 -3.41 5.89 -1.96
N ASP A 97 -3.78 6.09 -3.22
CA ASP A 97 -3.99 7.42 -3.77
C ASP A 97 -5.19 8.10 -3.07
N PRO A 98 -5.00 9.23 -2.35
CA PRO A 98 -6.09 9.94 -1.67
C PRO A 98 -7.20 10.36 -2.62
N GLY A 99 -6.89 10.62 -3.89
CA GLY A 99 -7.87 10.96 -4.92
C GLY A 99 -8.80 9.80 -5.31
N SER A 100 -8.45 8.57 -4.96
CA SER A 100 -9.23 7.37 -5.31
C SER A 100 -10.26 6.96 -4.26
N LEU A 101 -10.32 7.67 -3.13
CA LEU A 101 -11.13 7.31 -1.97
C LEU A 101 -12.61 7.16 -2.34
N GLY A 102 -13.14 5.94 -2.20
CA GLY A 102 -14.53 5.63 -2.54
C GLY A 102 -14.82 5.48 -4.03
N GLU A 103 -13.84 5.69 -4.91
CA GLU A 103 -13.99 5.51 -6.36
C GLU A 103 -13.77 4.06 -6.81
N ARG A 104 -13.13 3.24 -5.98
CA ARG A 104 -12.70 1.87 -6.32
C ARG A 104 -13.44 0.80 -5.51
N ASN A 105 -13.68 -0.35 -6.13
CA ASN A 105 -14.32 -1.48 -5.45
C ASN A 105 -13.34 -2.19 -4.49
N PRO A 106 -13.55 -2.14 -3.16
CA PRO A 106 -12.63 -2.67 -2.16
C PRO A 106 -12.47 -4.20 -2.20
N ARG A 107 -13.38 -4.93 -2.87
CA ARG A 107 -13.30 -6.39 -3.04
C ARG A 107 -11.92 -6.86 -3.51
N LYS A 108 -11.31 -6.14 -4.46
CA LYS A 108 -9.99 -6.48 -5.00
C LYS A 108 -8.88 -6.47 -3.93
N LEU A 109 -8.99 -5.60 -2.92
CA LEU A 109 -8.04 -5.60 -1.81
C LEU A 109 -8.26 -6.83 -0.95
N TYR A 110 -9.51 -7.15 -0.58
CA TYR A 110 -9.83 -8.31 0.24
C TYR A 110 -9.39 -9.63 -0.40
N GLU A 111 -9.67 -9.82 -1.69
CA GLU A 111 -9.24 -11.01 -2.45
C GLU A 111 -7.72 -11.09 -2.62
N TRP A 112 -7.03 -9.96 -2.55
CA TRP A 112 -5.57 -9.94 -2.62
C TRP A 112 -4.90 -10.29 -1.29
N LEU A 113 -5.56 -10.07 -0.15
CA LEU A 113 -5.00 -10.35 1.18
C LEU A 113 -4.53 -11.80 1.31
N ASP A 114 -3.46 -12.00 2.06
CA ASP A 114 -3.05 -13.33 2.48
C ASP A 114 -4.17 -14.01 3.27
N GLU A 115 -4.29 -15.34 3.15
CA GLU A 115 -5.34 -16.16 3.75
C GLU A 115 -5.62 -15.81 5.22
N SER A 116 -4.57 -15.62 6.02
CA SER A 116 -4.70 -15.30 7.45
C SER A 116 -5.49 -14.01 7.76
N LEU A 117 -5.44 -13.02 6.86
CA LEU A 117 -6.24 -11.80 6.96
C LEU A 117 -7.49 -11.88 6.07
N GLY A 118 -7.41 -12.54 4.91
CA GLY A 118 -8.52 -12.73 3.98
C GLY A 118 -9.72 -13.40 4.61
N THR A 119 -9.53 -14.41 5.48
CA THR A 119 -10.63 -15.12 6.16
C THR A 119 -11.42 -14.25 7.15
N ILE A 120 -10.88 -13.10 7.57
CA ILE A 120 -11.65 -12.11 8.37
C ILE A 120 -12.76 -11.52 7.50
N PHE A 121 -12.47 -11.36 6.20
CA PHE A 121 -13.31 -10.57 5.31
C PHE A 121 -14.18 -11.39 4.37
N LEU A 122 -13.63 -12.49 3.85
CA LEU A 122 -14.22 -13.29 2.78
C LEU A 122 -14.91 -14.53 3.34
N LEU A 123 -16.08 -14.85 2.79
CA LEU A 123 -16.72 -16.14 3.06
C LEU A 123 -15.92 -17.23 2.35
N ALA A 124 -15.68 -18.36 3.02
CA ALA A 124 -15.05 -19.53 2.40
C ALA A 124 -15.96 -20.05 1.29
N GLU A 125 -15.59 -19.87 0.03
CA GLU A 125 -16.43 -20.12 -1.16
C GLU A 125 -17.14 -21.49 -1.12
N PRO A 126 -18.49 -21.51 -1.04
CA PRO A 126 -19.30 -22.61 -1.55
C PRO A 126 -19.78 -22.24 -2.97
N PRO A 127 -20.02 -23.22 -3.86
CA PRO A 127 -20.27 -22.97 -5.29
C PRO A 127 -21.49 -22.09 -5.62
N ASP A 128 -22.39 -21.81 -4.66
CA ASP A 128 -23.71 -21.21 -4.91
C ASP A 128 -24.01 -19.93 -4.10
N VAL A 129 -23.02 -19.24 -3.53
CA VAL A 129 -23.28 -18.09 -2.63
C VAL A 129 -23.22 -16.77 -3.38
N LEU A 130 -24.32 -16.02 -3.35
CA LEU A 130 -24.43 -14.66 -3.93
C LEU A 130 -23.60 -13.60 -3.18
N PHE A 131 -23.20 -13.89 -1.95
CA PHE A 131 -22.46 -13.00 -1.07
C PHE A 131 -21.01 -13.46 -0.92
N TRP A 132 -20.07 -12.56 -1.18
CA TRP A 132 -18.62 -12.81 -1.11
C TRP A 132 -18.00 -12.32 0.21
N ARG A 133 -18.73 -11.49 0.97
CA ARG A 133 -18.27 -10.79 2.18
C ARG A 133 -18.95 -11.35 3.44
N VAL A 134 -18.17 -11.58 4.49
CA VAL A 134 -18.67 -11.93 5.83
C VAL A 134 -19.46 -10.74 6.43
N PRO A 135 -20.62 -10.96 7.07
CA PRO A 135 -21.29 -9.90 7.84
C PRO A 135 -20.34 -9.35 8.90
N HIS A 136 -20.11 -8.04 8.90
CA HIS A 136 -19.02 -7.47 9.69
C HIS A 136 -19.45 -6.29 10.56
N GLN A 137 -18.65 -6.05 11.59
CA GLN A 137 -18.68 -4.85 12.39
C GLN A 137 -17.30 -4.21 12.27
N VAL A 138 -17.23 -3.04 11.62
CA VAL A 138 -15.96 -2.37 11.28
C VAL A 138 -15.03 -2.26 12.49
N HIS A 139 -15.56 -1.93 13.67
CA HIS A 139 -14.78 -1.87 14.90
C HIS A 139 -14.07 -3.20 15.25
N ASN A 140 -14.77 -4.33 15.11
CA ASN A 140 -14.23 -5.65 15.41
C ASN A 140 -13.20 -6.07 14.34
N ASP A 141 -13.48 -5.81 13.06
CA ASP A 141 -12.57 -6.10 11.97
C ASP A 141 -11.24 -5.34 12.14
N LEU A 142 -11.30 -4.05 12.48
CA LEU A 142 -10.12 -3.23 12.78
C LEU A 142 -9.31 -3.81 13.94
N LYS A 143 -9.99 -4.23 15.02
CA LYS A 143 -9.31 -4.89 16.14
C LYS A 143 -8.63 -6.18 15.68
N LEU A 144 -9.28 -7.00 14.87
CA LEU A 144 -8.71 -8.26 14.36
C LEU A 144 -7.50 -8.03 13.45
N ILE A 145 -7.54 -7.04 12.55
CA ILE A 145 -6.41 -6.66 11.69
C ILE A 145 -5.17 -6.41 12.55
N PHE A 146 -5.27 -5.53 13.54
CA PHE A 146 -4.11 -5.04 14.31
C PHE A 146 -3.72 -5.91 15.51
N THR A 147 -4.57 -6.85 15.94
CA THR A 147 -4.24 -7.82 17.02
C THR A 147 -3.77 -9.17 16.50
N SER A 148 -3.91 -9.44 15.19
CA SER A 148 -3.36 -10.65 14.61
C SER A 148 -1.83 -10.68 14.83
N LYS A 149 -1.29 -11.80 15.32
CA LYS A 149 0.17 -11.97 15.50
C LYS A 149 0.96 -11.72 14.22
N SER A 150 0.29 -11.82 13.07
CA SER A 150 0.80 -11.58 11.73
C SER A 150 0.77 -10.12 11.28
N ALA A 151 0.03 -9.22 11.92
CA ALA A 151 -0.14 -7.83 11.48
C ALA A 151 1.20 -7.11 11.31
N PHE A 152 2.04 -7.20 12.34
CA PHE A 152 3.36 -6.59 12.33
C PHE A 152 4.36 -7.27 11.38
N MET A 153 4.09 -8.51 10.98
CA MET A 153 4.93 -9.27 10.04
C MET A 153 4.50 -9.08 8.58
N LYS A 154 3.28 -8.59 8.34
CA LYS A 154 2.68 -8.39 7.01
C LYS A 154 2.16 -6.95 6.88
N PRO A 155 3.06 -5.95 6.80
CA PRO A 155 2.67 -4.54 6.79
C PRO A 155 1.77 -4.18 5.61
N PHE A 156 2.11 -4.65 4.42
CA PHE A 156 1.31 -4.41 3.21
C PHE A 156 -0.10 -4.95 3.32
N ASP A 157 -0.27 -6.19 3.79
CA ASP A 157 -1.59 -6.79 3.98
C ASP A 157 -2.40 -6.06 5.07
N THR A 158 -1.74 -5.64 6.15
CA THR A 158 -2.38 -4.90 7.25
C THR A 158 -2.92 -3.56 6.77
N VAL A 159 -2.10 -2.79 6.06
CA VAL A 159 -2.53 -1.49 5.52
C VAL A 159 -3.53 -1.67 4.37
N ALA A 160 -3.37 -2.69 3.52
CA ALA A 160 -4.36 -3.03 2.49
C ALA A 160 -5.74 -3.36 3.08
N ALA A 161 -5.79 -4.08 4.20
CA ALA A 161 -7.04 -4.38 4.89
C ALA A 161 -7.70 -3.11 5.47
N LEU A 162 -6.91 -2.21 6.06
CA LEU A 162 -7.40 -0.91 6.54
C LEU A 162 -7.89 -0.02 5.39
N LEU A 163 -7.17 0.02 4.27
CA LEU A 163 -7.60 0.70 3.05
C LEU A 163 -8.93 0.14 2.55
N ALA A 164 -9.07 -1.18 2.50
CA ALA A 164 -10.29 -1.83 2.03
C ALA A 164 -11.50 -1.42 2.89
N LEU A 165 -11.37 -1.46 4.22
CA LEU A 165 -12.43 -1.03 5.14
C LEU A 165 -12.75 0.46 5.03
N THR A 166 -11.73 1.30 4.82
CA THR A 166 -11.92 2.74 4.66
C THR A 166 -12.71 3.02 3.38
N HIS A 167 -12.30 2.44 2.25
CA HIS A 167 -12.99 2.58 0.98
C HIS A 167 -14.40 1.97 1.03
N GLU A 168 -14.57 0.80 1.65
CA GLU A 168 -15.89 0.17 1.87
C GLU A 168 -16.81 1.10 2.67
N SER A 169 -16.33 1.71 3.74
CA SER A 169 -17.11 2.65 4.56
C SER A 169 -17.58 3.87 3.76
N VAL A 170 -16.75 4.39 2.86
CA VAL A 170 -17.13 5.49 1.96
C VAL A 170 -18.16 5.05 0.92
N VAL A 171 -17.91 3.93 0.23
CA VAL A 171 -18.82 3.40 -0.81
C VAL A 171 -20.21 3.09 -0.26
N THR A 172 -20.26 2.55 0.96
CA THR A 172 -21.51 2.20 1.66
C THR A 172 -22.14 3.36 2.43
N GLN A 173 -21.50 4.54 2.44
CA GLN A 173 -21.93 5.71 3.23
C GLN A 173 -22.07 5.41 4.73
N ASN A 174 -21.23 4.50 5.26
CA ASN A 174 -21.20 4.14 6.67
C ASN A 174 -20.28 5.10 7.45
N PHE A 175 -20.85 6.18 7.98
CA PHE A 175 -20.08 7.19 8.74
C PHE A 175 -19.44 6.63 10.01
N GLU A 176 -20.14 5.79 10.78
CA GLU A 176 -19.58 5.18 11.99
C GLU A 176 -18.36 4.31 11.66
N GLY A 177 -18.45 3.50 10.60
CA GLY A 177 -17.33 2.73 10.08
C GLY A 177 -16.15 3.60 9.65
N PHE A 178 -16.45 4.69 8.94
CA PHE A 178 -15.45 5.67 8.50
C PHE A 178 -14.74 6.34 9.69
N ALA A 179 -15.48 6.76 10.72
CA ALA A 179 -14.94 7.34 11.95
C ALA A 179 -13.96 6.39 12.66
N HIS A 180 -14.33 5.11 12.78
CA HIS A 180 -13.43 4.11 13.33
C HIS A 180 -12.16 3.91 12.49
N CYS A 181 -12.27 3.98 11.16
CA CYS A 181 -11.11 3.92 10.27
C CYS A 181 -10.22 5.15 10.46
N ALA A 182 -10.78 6.37 10.52
CA ALA A 182 -10.03 7.61 10.73
C ALA A 182 -9.20 7.58 12.03
N VAL A 183 -9.83 7.21 13.15
CA VAL A 183 -9.11 7.03 14.43
C VAL A 183 -8.00 5.98 14.33
N THR A 184 -8.22 4.92 13.55
CA THR A 184 -7.22 3.86 13.36
C THR A 184 -6.06 4.31 12.49
N TRP A 185 -6.30 5.10 11.44
CA TRP A 185 -5.24 5.73 10.65
C TRP A 185 -4.38 6.66 11.50
N ARG A 186 -4.98 7.56 12.28
CA ARG A 186 -4.24 8.42 13.22
C ARG A 186 -3.33 7.64 14.16
N ARG A 187 -3.85 6.53 14.71
CA ARG A 187 -3.08 5.64 15.58
C ARG A 187 -1.93 4.97 14.84
N LEU A 188 -2.17 4.46 13.63
CA LEU A 188 -1.13 3.87 12.79
C LEU A 188 -0.03 4.88 12.47
N CYS A 189 -0.37 6.09 12.05
CA CYS A 189 0.62 7.13 11.76
C CYS A 189 1.45 7.50 13.00
N THR A 190 0.77 7.66 14.15
CA THR A 190 1.45 7.89 15.43
C THR A 190 2.42 6.75 15.77
N GLN A 191 2.05 5.50 15.49
CA GLN A 191 2.92 4.34 15.73
C GLN A 191 4.11 4.32 14.78
N ILE A 192 3.93 4.63 13.50
CA ILE A 192 5.03 4.69 12.51
C ILE A 192 6.10 5.69 12.97
N ASP A 193 5.70 6.85 13.50
CA ASP A 193 6.63 7.87 13.99
C ASP A 193 7.35 7.50 15.29
N ASN A 194 6.72 6.70 16.16
CA ASN A 194 7.13 6.55 17.55
C ASN A 194 7.54 5.13 17.98
N ASP A 195 7.20 4.08 17.22
CA ASP A 195 7.52 2.69 17.55
C ASP A 195 8.79 2.22 16.81
N PRO A 196 9.91 1.99 17.51
CA PRO A 196 11.14 1.48 16.91
C PRO A 196 10.98 0.14 16.18
N LYS A 197 9.94 -0.64 16.48
CA LYS A 197 9.68 -1.91 15.77
C LYS A 197 9.17 -1.68 14.36
N LEU A 198 8.53 -0.53 14.09
CA LEU A 198 8.04 -0.16 12.77
C LEU A 198 9.11 0.54 11.93
N SER A 199 10.13 1.13 12.56
CA SER A 199 11.29 1.70 11.85
C SER A 199 12.29 0.64 11.35
N GLU A 200 12.02 -0.64 11.61
CA GLU A 200 12.82 -1.77 11.15
C GLU A 200 12.00 -2.74 10.26
N GLY A 201 12.65 -3.81 9.78
CA GLY A 201 11.97 -4.88 9.04
C GLY A 201 11.26 -4.42 7.76
N LEU A 202 10.12 -5.05 7.45
CA LEU A 202 9.32 -4.73 6.25
C LEU A 202 8.52 -3.42 6.40
N TRP A 203 8.24 -2.96 7.62
CA TRP A 203 7.51 -1.71 7.87
C TRP A 203 8.30 -0.50 7.38
N SER A 204 9.61 -0.47 7.64
CA SER A 204 10.52 0.55 7.08
C SER A 204 10.72 0.50 5.55
N ALA A 205 10.00 -0.38 4.86
CA ALA A 205 9.90 -0.39 3.40
C ALA A 205 8.52 0.05 2.91
N MET A 206 7.60 0.48 3.80
CA MET A 206 6.30 1.03 3.44
C MET A 206 6.45 2.46 2.91
N PRO A 207 5.53 2.91 2.05
CA PRO A 207 5.52 4.27 1.52
C PRO A 207 4.93 5.27 2.54
N GLU A 208 5.68 5.61 3.59
CA GLU A 208 5.24 6.47 4.71
C GLU A 208 4.59 7.77 4.23
N ASP A 209 5.23 8.50 3.30
CA ASP A 209 4.69 9.76 2.76
C ASP A 209 3.30 9.61 2.14
N LEU A 210 3.04 8.50 1.43
CA LEU A 210 1.72 8.25 0.83
C LEU A 210 0.70 7.81 1.87
N ILE A 211 1.13 7.04 2.87
CA ILE A 211 0.29 6.66 4.01
C ILE A 211 -0.16 7.90 4.76
N PHE A 212 0.75 8.82 5.06
CA PHE A 212 0.44 10.07 5.76
C PHE A 212 -0.49 10.96 4.93
N LYS A 213 -0.21 11.16 3.63
CA LYS A 213 -1.11 11.90 2.73
C LYS A 213 -2.52 11.31 2.67
N PHE A 214 -2.63 9.99 2.67
CA PHE A 214 -3.93 9.31 2.68
C PHE A 214 -4.64 9.49 4.02
N ALA A 215 -3.94 9.36 5.15
CA ALA A 215 -4.47 9.59 6.48
C ALA A 215 -4.94 11.06 6.67
N ASP A 216 -4.13 12.03 6.24
CA ASP A 216 -4.49 13.45 6.28
C ASP A 216 -5.80 13.71 5.51
N ARG A 217 -5.96 13.08 4.34
CA ARG A 217 -7.20 13.21 3.55
C ARG A 217 -8.42 12.65 4.27
N ILE A 218 -8.27 11.54 4.99
CA ILE A 218 -9.35 10.96 5.80
C ILE A 218 -9.71 11.91 6.93
N ASP A 219 -8.71 12.46 7.60
CA ASP A 219 -8.88 13.37 8.72
C ASP A 219 -9.59 14.66 8.30
N GLU A 220 -9.20 15.25 7.16
CA GLU A 220 -9.89 16.41 6.57
C GLU A 220 -11.39 16.13 6.35
N ILE A 221 -11.71 14.95 5.81
CA ILE A 221 -13.09 14.55 5.56
C ILE A 221 -13.82 14.37 6.90
N TYR A 222 -13.23 13.65 7.84
CA TYR A 222 -13.80 13.38 9.16
C TYR A 222 -14.10 14.67 9.93
N GLU A 223 -13.14 15.59 10.00
CA GLU A 223 -13.29 16.89 10.67
C GLU A 223 -14.35 17.76 10.01
N SER A 224 -14.45 17.73 8.68
CA SER A 224 -15.50 18.47 7.96
C SER A 224 -16.92 18.01 8.33
N TYR A 225 -17.08 16.72 8.67
CA TYR A 225 -18.36 16.18 9.15
C TYR A 225 -18.62 16.53 10.61
N GLU A 226 -17.60 16.49 11.48
CA GLU A 226 -17.76 16.87 12.89
C GLU A 226 -18.05 18.36 13.09
N LEU A 227 -17.42 19.24 12.30
CA LEU A 227 -17.64 20.70 12.38
C LEU A 227 -18.94 21.16 11.69
N GLY A 228 -19.53 20.31 10.85
CA GLY A 228 -20.80 20.56 10.16
C GLY A 228 -22.03 19.97 10.87
N ALA A 229 -21.85 19.20 11.95
CA ALA A 229 -22.88 18.60 12.79
C ALA A 229 -23.17 19.45 14.04
#